data_AF-A0A259YPG5-F1
#
_entry.id   AF-A0A259YPG5-F1
#
_cell.length_a   1.000
_cell.length_b   1.000
_cell.length_c   1.000
_cell.angle_alpha   90.00
_cell.angle_beta   90.00
_cell.angle_gamma   90.00
#
_symmetry.space_group_name_H-M   'P 1'
#
loop_
_entity.id
_entity.type
_entity.pdbx_description
1 polymer ?
#
loop_
_entity_poly.entity_id
_entity_poly.type
_entity_poly.pdbx_seq_one_letter_code
_entity_poly.pdbx_strand_id
1 'polypeptide(L)' 'MAADRAESVGVSADGSPQLAAGALVAEASMRASTTESLEICPWALKEGLMLRKLDPETDGDLVGSSR' A
#
# COMPACT_ATOMS: atom_id res chain seq x y z
N MET A 1 -7.77 24.45 -14.48
CA MET A 1 -8.39 23.12 -14.30
C MET A 1 -7.56 22.33 -13.27
N ALA A 2 -7.63 22.77 -12.01
CA ALA A 2 -6.91 22.17 -10.87
C ALA A 2 -7.71 22.33 -9.56
N ALA A 3 -8.65 23.29 -9.53
CA ALA A 3 -9.47 23.61 -8.37
C ALA A 3 -10.51 22.54 -8.00
N ASP A 4 -10.89 21.66 -8.93
CA ASP A 4 -11.97 20.67 -8.72
C ASP A 4 -11.54 19.43 -7.91
N ARG A 5 -10.23 19.22 -7.70
CA ARG A 5 -9.71 18.06 -6.92
C ARG A 5 -9.47 18.35 -5.44
N ALA A 6 -9.55 19.61 -5.01
CA ALA A 6 -9.21 20.00 -3.63
C ALA A 6 -10.36 19.78 -2.64
N GLU A 7 -11.51 19.30 -3.10
CA GLU A 7 -12.72 19.13 -2.28
C GLU A 7 -12.79 17.75 -1.61
N SER A 8 -11.88 16.82 -1.95
CA SER A 8 -11.73 15.59 -1.19
C SER A 8 -11.15 15.90 0.18
N VAL A 9 -12.02 15.85 1.20
CA VAL A 9 -11.68 15.87 2.63
C VAL A 9 -10.41 15.04 2.87
N GLY A 10 -9.29 15.71 3.15
CA GLY A 10 -8.03 15.07 3.55
C GLY A 10 -6.86 15.15 2.56
N VAL A 11 -7.03 15.63 1.33
CA VAL A 11 -5.90 15.87 0.43
C VAL A 11 -5.26 17.23 0.74
N SER A 12 -4.06 17.21 1.30
CA SER A 12 -3.23 18.43 1.42
C SER A 12 -2.78 18.88 0.03
N ALA A 13 -2.75 20.19 -0.22
CA ALA A 13 -2.40 20.77 -1.53
C ALA A 13 -1.06 20.28 -2.10
N ASP A 14 -0.12 19.91 -1.23
CA ASP A 14 1.21 19.39 -1.58
C ASP A 14 1.19 17.94 -2.13
N GLY A 15 0.17 17.15 -1.78
CA GLY A 15 0.03 15.76 -2.22
C GLY A 15 -0.68 15.59 -3.57
N SER A 16 -1.12 16.68 -4.20
CA SER A 16 -2.00 16.66 -5.36
C SER A 16 -1.39 16.18 -6.70
N PRO A 17 -0.09 16.36 -7.02
CA PRO A 17 0.41 16.04 -8.36
C PRO A 17 0.40 14.54 -8.69
N GLN A 18 0.73 13.70 -7.71
CA GLN A 18 0.87 12.25 -7.92
C GLN A 18 -0.44 11.49 -7.73
N LEU A 19 -1.47 12.10 -7.13
CA LEU A 19 -2.77 11.44 -6.93
C LEU A 19 -3.38 10.95 -8.24
N ALA A 20 -3.29 11.73 -9.31
CA ALA A 20 -3.80 11.33 -10.62
C ALA A 20 -3.03 10.13 -11.19
N ALA A 21 -1.71 10.11 -11.03
CA ALA A 21 -0.88 8.98 -11.45
C ALA A 21 -1.17 7.73 -10.61
N GLY A 22 -1.34 7.88 -9.30
CA GLY A 22 -1.70 6.79 -8.39
C GLY A 22 -3.07 6.19 -8.73
N ALA A 23 -4.06 7.02 -9.03
CA ALA A 23 -5.40 6.56 -9.44
C ALA A 23 -5.35 5.73 -10.73
N LEU A 24 -4.56 6.17 -11.73
CA LEU A 24 -4.38 5.44 -12.98
C LEU A 24 -3.74 4.06 -12.75
N VAL A 25 -2.70 4.01 -11.91
CA VAL A 25 -2.01 2.75 -11.59
C VAL A 25 -2.95 1.79 -10.83
N ALA A 26 -3.75 2.31 -9.90
CA ALA A 26 -4.73 1.51 -9.17
C ALA A 26 -5.79 0.92 -10.12
N GLU A 27 -6.38 1.74 -10.99
CA GLU A 27 -7.35 1.30 -12.00
C GLU A 27 -6.78 0.21 -12.91
N ALA A 28 -5.58 0.42 -13.45
CA ALA A 28 -4.91 -0.55 -14.31
C ALA A 28 -4.65 -1.87 -13.59
N SER A 29 -4.24 -1.82 -12.32
CA SER A 29 -4.01 -2.99 -11.48
C SER A 29 -5.30 -3.75 -11.20
N MET A 30 -6.40 -3.06 -10.90
CA MET A 30 -7.71 -3.67 -10.68
C MET A 30 -8.22 -4.39 -11.94
N ARG A 31 -8.04 -3.79 -13.13
CA ARG A 31 -8.37 -4.44 -14.41
C ARG A 31 -7.50 -5.67 -14.67
N ALA A 32 -6.19 -5.56 -14.44
CA ALA A 32 -5.27 -6.68 -14.63
C ALA A 32 -5.59 -7.87 -13.70
N SER A 33 -6.01 -7.58 -12.47
CA SER A 33 -6.38 -8.58 -11.47
C SER A 33 -7.86 -8.99 -11.50
N THR A 34 -8.66 -8.48 -12.44
CA THR A 34 -10.12 -8.71 -12.55
C THR A 34 -10.87 -8.50 -11.22
N THR A 35 -10.45 -7.51 -10.44
CA THR A 35 -10.97 -7.25 -9.10
C THR A 35 -11.90 -6.04 -9.11
N GLU A 36 -13.16 -6.23 -8.71
CA GLU A 36 -14.18 -5.18 -8.74
C GLU A 36 -14.17 -4.27 -7.50
N SER A 37 -13.64 -4.77 -6.37
CA SER A 37 -13.54 -4.03 -5.12
C SER A 37 -12.25 -4.35 -4.38
N LEU A 38 -11.71 -3.35 -3.69
CA LEU A 38 -10.55 -3.51 -2.83
C LEU A 38 -10.73 -2.72 -1.55
N GLU A 39 -10.04 -3.14 -0.51
CA GLU A 39 -9.94 -2.42 0.74
C GLU A 39 -8.58 -1.75 0.84
N ILE A 40 -8.56 -0.54 1.39
CA ILE A 40 -7.29 0.16 1.65
C ILE A 40 -6.71 -0.43 2.92
N CYS A 41 -5.56 -1.09 2.79
CA CYS A 41 -4.82 -1.57 3.96
C CYS A 41 -4.42 -0.38 4.84
N PRO A 42 -4.69 -0.41 6.16
CA PRO A 42 -4.29 0.67 7.05
C PRO A 42 -2.78 0.69 7.35
N TRP A 43 -2.03 -0.28 6.81
CA TRP A 43 -0.62 -0.52 7.09
C TRP A 43 0.18 -0.40 5.78
N ALA A 44 1.36 0.21 5.85
CA ALA A 44 2.28 0.31 4.72
C ALA A 44 3.47 -0.64 4.89
N LEU A 45 4.44 -0.58 3.96
CA LEU A 45 5.63 -1.43 3.96
C LEU A 45 6.42 -1.34 5.27
N LYS A 46 6.52 -0.15 5.86
CA LYS A 46 7.29 0.10 7.09
C LYS A 46 6.74 -0.74 8.25
N GLU A 47 5.43 -0.70 8.46
CA GLU A 47 4.79 -1.44 9.52
C GLU A 47 4.76 -2.95 9.21
N GLY A 48 4.59 -3.34 7.94
CA GLY A 48 4.71 -4.74 7.51
C GLY A 48 6.09 -5.35 7.79
N LEU A 49 7.16 -4.57 7.59
CA LEU A 49 8.53 -4.99 7.92
C LEU A 49 8.74 -5.11 9.43
N MET A 50 8.15 -4.22 10.23
CA MET A 50 8.20 -4.32 11.69
C MET A 50 7.50 -5.58 12.18
N LEU A 51 6.30 -5.87 11.67
CA LEU A 51 5.55 -7.08 12.04
C LEU A 51 6.34 -8.34 11.71
N ARG A 52 7.01 -8.39 10.55
CA ARG A 52 7.84 -9.54 10.16
C ARG A 52 9.04 -9.77 11.09
N LYS A 53 9.64 -8.73 11.65
CA LYS A 53 10.73 -8.88 12.65
C LYS A 53 10.24 -9.37 14.01
N LEU A 54 8.97 -9.11 14.30
CA LEU A 54 8.32 -9.51 15.55
C LEU A 54 7.64 -10.86 15.44
N ASP A 55 7.60 -11.45 14.24
CA ASP A 55 6.98 -12.74 13.99
C ASP A 55 8.01 -13.86 14.19
N PRO A 56 7.93 -14.63 15.30
CA PRO A 56 8.86 -15.71 15.60
C PRO A 56 8.70 -16.91 14.65
N GLU A 57 7.58 -17.05 13.94
CA GLU A 57 7.31 -18.18 13.05
C GLU A 57 7.86 -17.94 11.63
N THR A 58 8.01 -16.66 11.23
CA THR A 58 8.54 -16.28 9.90
C THR A 58 10.08 -16.33 9.84
N ASP A 59 10.77 -16.41 10.99
CA ASP A 59 12.24 -16.53 11.11
C ASP A 59 12.73 -18.00 11.04
N GLY A 60 11.92 -18.90 10.45
CA GLY A 60 12.13 -20.36 10.43
C GLY A 60 13.16 -20.91 9.44
N ASP A 61 14.07 -20.11 8.87
CA ASP A 61 15.08 -20.61 7.91
C ASP A 61 16.51 -20.13 8.18
N LEU A 62 16.83 -19.65 9.39
CA LEU A 62 18.22 -19.33 9.76
C LEU A 62 18.75 -19.97 11.05
N VAL A 63 17.94 -20.75 11.78
CA VAL A 63 18.48 -21.65 12.81
C VAL A 63 18.43 -23.09 12.29
N GLY A 64 19.49 -23.42 11.55
CA GLY A 64 19.78 -24.78 11.18
C GLY A 64 19.72 -25.69 12.39
N SER A 65 19.00 -26.80 12.21
CA SER A 65 19.32 -28.08 12.81
C SER A 65 20.84 -28.27 12.84
N SER A 66 21.43 -27.97 13.98
CA SER A 66 22.75 -28.47 14.32
C SER A 66 22.64 -29.06 15.71
N ARG A 67 22.95 -30.34 15.76
CA ARG A 67 23.28 -31.06 16.99
C ARG A 67 24.28 -30.28 17.82
#